data_AF-A0A151ACS7-F1
#
_entry.id   AF-A0A151ACS7-F1
#
_cell.length_a   1.000
_cell.length_b   1.000
_cell.length_c   1.000
_cell.angle_alpha   90.00
_cell.angle_beta   90.00
_cell.angle_gamma   90.00
#
_symmetry.space_group_name_H-M   'P 1'
#
loop_
_entity.id
_entity.type
_entity.pdbx_description
1 polymer ?
#
loop_
_entity_poly.entity_id
_entity_poly.type
_entity_poly.pdbx_seq_one_letter_code
_entity_poly.pdbx_strand_id
1 'polypeptide(L)'
;MGSVSISHLIIFVASLLVAASVAGTLITGVEQVSSSVDKQSQELTRQVDTDLVVISDPASGAIYNDSGNDTTITLLVKNTGRNTLATDGSDLDVLLDGNYQTETETAVVSGGGRAGPRERSRR
;
A
#
# COMPACT_ATOMS: atom_id res chain seq x y z
N MET A 1 -57.67 20.44 35.01
CA MET A 1 -56.50 20.99 34.31
C MET A 1 -55.27 20.05 34.30
N GLY A 2 -55.26 18.90 34.99
CA GLY A 2 -54.08 18.00 35.03
C GLY A 2 -53.92 17.01 33.86
N SER A 3 -54.99 16.71 33.10
CA SER A 3 -54.93 15.74 31.99
C SER A 3 -54.09 16.22 30.81
N VAL A 4 -54.12 17.52 30.52
CA VAL A 4 -53.36 18.12 29.41
C VAL A 4 -51.84 18.08 29.68
N SER A 5 -51.40 18.25 30.93
CA SER A 5 -49.96 18.17 31.29
C SER A 5 -49.38 16.77 31.13
N ILE A 6 -50.17 15.72 31.39
CA ILE A 6 -49.71 14.34 31.24
C ILE A 6 -49.49 14.00 29.76
N SER A 7 -50.38 14.44 28.87
CA SER A 7 -50.20 14.26 27.43
C SER A 7 -48.93 14.95 26.91
N HIS A 8 -48.66 16.18 27.34
CA HIS A 8 -47.43 16.88 26.94
C HIS A 8 -46.17 16.20 27.47
N LEU A 9 -46.18 15.67 28.70
CA LEU A 9 -45.06 14.92 29.26
C LEU A 9 -44.75 13.65 28.46
N ILE A 10 -45.78 12.91 28.05
CA ILE A 10 -45.63 11.69 27.25
C ILE A 10 -45.02 12.02 25.89
N ILE A 11 -45.50 13.05 25.20
CA ILE A 11 -44.96 13.47 23.90
C ILE A 11 -43.53 14.01 24.03
N PHE A 12 -43.22 14.71 25.12
CA PHE A 12 -41.86 15.18 25.40
C PHE A 12 -40.88 14.02 25.52
N VAL A 13 -41.20 13.01 26.34
CA VAL A 13 -40.33 11.83 26.50
C VAL A 13 -40.24 11.03 25.20
N ALA A 14 -41.35 10.89 24.46
CA ALA A 14 -41.33 10.24 23.15
C ALA A 14 -40.40 10.96 22.16
N SER A 15 -40.42 12.29 22.11
CA SER A 15 -39.53 13.08 21.24
C SER A 15 -38.06 12.93 21.64
N LEU A 16 -37.78 12.83 22.93
CA LEU A 16 -36.43 12.69 23.46
C LEU A 16 -35.82 11.32 23.13
N LEU A 17 -36.64 10.27 23.14
CA LEU A 17 -36.24 8.93 22.68
C LEU A 17 -35.89 8.93 21.18
N VAL A 18 -36.72 9.54 20.35
CA VAL A 18 -36.45 9.65 18.90
C VAL A 18 -35.15 10.43 18.66
N ALA A 19 -34.97 11.56 19.35
CA ALA A 19 -33.75 12.36 19.25
C ALA A 19 -32.50 11.56 19.65
N ALA A 20 -32.59 10.79 20.74
CA ALA A 20 -31.48 9.93 21.18
C ALA A 20 -31.14 8.84 20.16
N SER A 21 -32.14 8.22 19.51
CA SER A 21 -31.91 7.23 18.46
C SER A 21 -31.21 7.84 17.24
N VAL A 22 -31.62 9.03 16.80
CA VAL A 22 -30.97 9.74 15.67
C VAL A 22 -29.54 10.16 16.03
N ALA A 23 -29.31 10.67 17.25
CA ALA A 23 -27.97 11.00 17.70
C ALA A 23 -27.06 9.76 17.73
N GLY A 24 -27.58 8.61 18.17
CA GLY A 24 -26.85 7.34 18.17
C GLY A 24 -26.39 6.92 16.78
N THR A 25 -27.29 6.93 15.79
CA THR A 25 -26.93 6.54 14.41
C THR A 25 -25.95 7.53 13.77
N LEU A 26 -26.07 8.83 14.06
CA LEU A 26 -25.12 9.84 13.58
C LEU A 26 -23.72 9.66 14.19
N ILE A 27 -23.61 9.37 15.49
CA ILE A 27 -22.33 9.09 16.16
C ILE A 27 -21.67 7.87 15.52
N THR A 28 -22.40 6.76 15.38
CA THR A 28 -21.88 5.56 14.73
C THR A 28 -21.47 5.82 13.27
N GLY A 29 -22.21 6.66 12.55
CA GLY A 29 -21.86 7.06 11.18
C GLY A 29 -20.54 7.84 11.13
N VAL A 30 -20.35 8.80 12.03
CA VAL A 30 -19.10 9.58 12.12
C VAL A 30 -17.91 8.69 12.50
N GLU A 31 -18.08 7.75 13.43
CA GLU A 31 -17.04 6.79 13.79
C GLU A 31 -16.63 5.91 12.60
N GLN A 32 -17.60 5.43 11.82
CA GLN A 32 -17.33 4.66 10.61
C GLN A 32 -16.57 5.49 9.57
N VAL A 33 -17.01 6.72 9.31
CA VAL A 33 -16.33 7.63 8.37
C VAL A 33 -14.91 7.93 8.83
N SER A 34 -14.71 8.27 10.12
CA SER A 34 -13.38 8.50 10.69
C SER A 34 -12.48 7.28 10.51
N SER A 35 -12.99 6.08 10.84
CA SER A 35 -12.22 4.85 10.71
C SER A 35 -11.85 4.54 9.25
N SER A 36 -12.72 4.86 8.30
CA SER A 36 -12.44 4.70 6.87
C SER A 36 -11.41 5.71 6.37
N VAL A 37 -11.47 6.96 6.83
CA VAL A 37 -10.47 8.00 6.50
C VAL A 37 -9.11 7.64 7.10
N ASP A 38 -9.06 7.15 8.34
CA ASP A 38 -7.83 6.72 8.99
C ASP A 38 -7.20 5.53 8.25
N LYS A 39 -8.00 4.55 7.85
CA LYS A 39 -7.55 3.41 7.03
C LYS A 39 -7.04 3.86 5.66
N GLN A 40 -7.76 4.75 4.99
CA GLN A 40 -7.38 5.27 3.68
C GLN A 40 -6.10 6.12 3.75
N SER A 41 -5.90 6.86 4.84
CA SER A 41 -4.68 7.65 5.08
C SER A 41 -3.46 6.75 5.32
N GLN A 42 -3.63 5.68 6.11
CA GLN A 42 -2.57 4.68 6.30
C GLN A 42 -2.22 3.95 4.99
N GLU A 43 -3.22 3.62 4.18
CA GLU A 43 -3.00 2.91 2.92
C GLU A 43 -2.34 3.81 1.86
N LEU A 44 -2.78 5.07 1.74
CA LEU A 44 -2.12 6.05 0.89
C LEU A 44 -0.66 6.27 1.29
N THR A 45 -0.36 6.24 2.59
CA THR A 45 1.03 6.34 3.08
C THR A 45 1.87 5.15 2.64
N ARG A 46 1.31 3.93 2.59
CA ARG A 46 2.01 2.73 2.11
C ARG A 46 2.23 2.73 0.60
N GLN A 47 1.26 3.25 -0.16
CA GLN A 47 1.33 3.26 -1.62
C GLN A 47 2.37 4.26 -2.17
N VAL A 48 2.64 5.35 -1.45
CA VAL A 48 3.72 6.31 -1.79
C VAL A 48 5.11 5.76 -1.44
N ASP A 49 5.21 4.65 -0.70
CA ASP A 49 6.46 4.18 -0.11
C ASP A 49 7.22 3.10 -0.90
N THR A 50 6.68 2.62 -2.01
CA THR A 50 7.34 1.62 -2.87
C THR A 50 7.69 2.24 -4.22
N ASP A 51 8.87 2.87 -4.30
CA ASP A 51 9.42 3.40 -5.54
C ASP A 51 10.59 2.52 -6.02
N LEU A 52 10.49 2.00 -7.24
CA LEU A 52 11.53 1.23 -7.91
C LEU A 52 12.04 1.98 -9.15
N VAL A 53 13.35 2.08 -9.30
CA VAL A 53 13.97 2.64 -10.50
C VAL A 53 14.86 1.59 -11.14
N VAL A 54 14.63 1.32 -12.42
CA VAL A 54 15.54 0.51 -13.24
C VAL A 54 16.75 1.37 -13.58
N ILE A 55 17.93 0.95 -13.13
CA ILE A 55 19.20 1.66 -13.36
C ILE A 55 20.10 0.94 -14.36
N SER A 56 19.53 -0.02 -15.09
CA SER A 56 20.26 -0.79 -16.11
C SER A 56 20.63 0.13 -17.27
N ASP A 57 21.91 0.19 -17.61
CA ASP A 57 22.40 0.98 -18.73
C ASP A 57 22.29 0.17 -20.03
N PRO A 58 21.38 0.52 -20.96
CA PRO A 58 21.18 -0.21 -22.22
C PRO A 58 22.39 -0.19 -23.14
N ALA A 59 23.35 0.73 -22.94
CA ALA A 59 24.55 0.83 -23.75
C ALA A 59 25.73 -0.02 -23.24
N SER A 60 25.62 -0.61 -22.04
CA SER A 60 26.73 -1.30 -21.38
C SER A 60 27.01 -2.72 -21.88
N GLY A 61 26.15 -3.29 -22.75
CA GLY A 61 26.25 -4.68 -23.20
C GLY A 61 26.07 -5.73 -22.09
N ALA A 62 25.84 -5.30 -20.83
CA ALA A 62 25.68 -6.15 -19.66
C ALA A 62 24.24 -6.61 -19.42
N ILE A 63 23.27 -6.06 -20.17
CA ILE A 63 21.85 -6.42 -20.03
C ILE A 63 21.55 -7.75 -20.73
N TYR A 64 22.27 -8.06 -21.81
CA TYR A 64 22.01 -9.21 -22.66
C TYR A 64 23.28 -10.04 -22.80
N ASN A 65 23.32 -11.22 -22.19
CA ASN A 65 24.43 -12.14 -22.35
C ASN A 65 24.04 -13.25 -23.35
N ASP A 66 24.64 -13.20 -24.54
CA ASP A 66 24.48 -14.21 -25.60
C ASP A 66 25.64 -15.22 -25.58
N SER A 67 25.92 -15.78 -24.41
CA SER A 67 26.95 -16.82 -24.27
C SER A 67 26.31 -18.21 -24.30
N GLY A 68 25.81 -18.63 -25.46
CA GLY A 68 25.27 -19.98 -25.69
C GLY A 68 23.75 -20.03 -25.84
N ASN A 69 23.16 -21.23 -25.69
CA ASN A 69 21.72 -21.49 -25.87
C ASN A 69 20.82 -20.86 -24.80
N ASP A 70 21.38 -20.19 -23.79
CA ASP A 70 20.65 -19.56 -22.69
C ASP A 70 20.75 -18.04 -22.81
N THR A 71 19.62 -17.42 -23.17
CA THR A 71 19.48 -15.97 -23.27
C THR A 71 19.10 -15.40 -21.91
N THR A 72 20.07 -14.98 -21.11
CA THR A 72 19.82 -14.37 -19.80
C THR A 72 19.78 -12.85 -19.90
N ILE A 73 18.66 -12.26 -19.48
CA ILE A 73 18.50 -10.81 -19.34
C ILE A 73 18.75 -10.42 -17.89
N THR A 74 19.74 -9.55 -17.66
CA THR A 74 20.07 -9.06 -16.31
C THR A 74 19.67 -7.60 -16.17
N LEU A 75 18.80 -7.31 -15.21
CA LEU A 75 18.34 -5.96 -14.89
C LEU A 75 18.74 -5.58 -13.45
N LEU A 76 19.42 -4.45 -13.32
CA LEU A 76 19.66 -3.80 -12.04
C LEU A 76 18.50 -2.88 -11.70
N VAL A 77 17.84 -3.20 -10.59
CA VAL A 77 16.75 -2.40 -10.02
C VAL A 77 17.21 -1.84 -8.69
N LYS A 78 17.01 -0.54 -8.50
CA LYS A 78 17.28 0.14 -7.24
C LYS A 78 15.97 0.39 -6.51
N ASN A 79 15.89 -0.09 -5.28
CA ASN A 79 14.84 0.32 -4.36
C ASN A 79 15.09 1.76 -3.89
N THR A 80 14.23 2.67 -4.31
CA THR A 80 14.23 4.09 -3.92
C THR A 80 13.13 4.41 -2.90
N GLY A 81 12.25 3.45 -2.63
CA GLY A 81 11.19 3.53 -1.62
C GLY A 81 11.70 3.34 -0.18
N ARG A 82 10.73 3.33 0.74
CA ARG A 82 10.94 3.07 2.18
C ARG A 82 10.67 1.62 2.56
N ASN A 83 9.88 0.89 1.77
CA ASN A 83 9.62 -0.53 1.99
C ASN A 83 10.81 -1.38 1.57
N THR A 84 11.17 -2.37 2.39
CA THR A 84 12.22 -3.34 2.05
C THR A 84 11.60 -4.44 1.20
N LEU A 85 12.18 -4.71 0.03
CA LEU A 85 11.75 -5.82 -0.83
C LEU A 85 12.37 -7.13 -0.35
N ALA A 86 11.61 -8.21 -0.43
CA ALA A 86 12.13 -9.55 -0.21
C ALA A 86 13.26 -9.87 -1.22
N THR A 87 14.31 -10.51 -0.73
CA THR A 87 15.51 -10.81 -1.54
C THR A 87 15.33 -11.98 -2.50
N ASP A 88 14.22 -12.69 -2.37
CA ASP A 88 13.81 -13.83 -3.21
C ASP A 88 12.94 -13.41 -4.40
N GLY A 89 12.63 -12.11 -4.55
CA GLY A 89 11.88 -11.59 -5.69
C GLY A 89 10.38 -11.87 -5.63
N SER A 90 9.87 -12.43 -4.53
CA SER A 90 8.45 -12.76 -4.35
C SER A 90 7.51 -11.55 -4.39
N ASP A 91 8.04 -10.36 -4.11
CA ASP A 91 7.31 -9.09 -4.16
C ASP A 91 7.33 -8.44 -5.57
N LEU A 92 7.94 -9.08 -6.58
CA LEU A 92 8.19 -8.50 -7.90
C LEU A 92 7.60 -9.36 -9.03
N ASP A 93 6.69 -8.77 -9.79
CA ASP A 93 6.19 -9.34 -11.04
C ASP A 93 7.01 -8.80 -12.23
N VAL A 94 7.63 -9.69 -13.00
CA VAL A 94 8.42 -9.34 -14.19
C VAL A 94 7.65 -9.67 -15.45
N LEU A 95 7.44 -8.64 -16.29
CA LEU A 95 6.85 -8.79 -17.61
C LEU A 95 7.89 -8.38 -18.66
N LEU A 96 8.13 -9.27 -19.62
CA LEU A 96 8.99 -9.02 -20.77
C LEU A 96 8.16 -9.16 -22.04
N ASP A 97 8.10 -8.09 -22.86
CA ASP A 97 7.29 -8.02 -24.08
C ASP A 97 5.82 -8.45 -23.89
N GLY A 98 5.26 -8.14 -22.72
CA GLY A 98 3.88 -8.47 -22.36
C GLY A 98 3.67 -9.90 -21.86
N ASN A 99 4.72 -10.73 -21.77
CA ASN A 99 4.66 -12.06 -21.21
C ASN A 99 5.17 -12.07 -19.76
N TYR A 100 4.40 -12.68 -18.87
CA TYR A 100 4.77 -12.87 -17.48
C TYR A 100 5.85 -13.94 -17.35
N GLN A 101 6.93 -13.64 -16.65
CA GLN A 101 8.08 -14.53 -16.49
C GLN A 101 8.07 -15.19 -15.11
N THR A 102 8.00 -16.52 -15.07
CA THR A 102 7.96 -17.30 -13.83
C THR A 102 9.34 -17.72 -13.34
N GLU A 103 10.33 -17.78 -14.23
CA GLU A 103 11.71 -18.15 -13.92
C GLU A 103 12.56 -16.89 -13.82
N THR A 104 12.36 -16.13 -12.75
CA THR A 104 13.17 -14.94 -12.45
C THR A 104 14.01 -15.23 -11.21
N GLU A 105 15.33 -15.09 -11.34
CA GLU A 105 16.24 -15.12 -10.20
C GLU A 105 16.60 -13.68 -9.81
N THR A 106 16.38 -13.32 -8.55
CA THR A 106 16.76 -12.01 -8.02
C THR A 106 17.87 -12.15 -6.99
N ALA A 107 18.91 -11.34 -7.12
CA ALA A 107 19.99 -11.28 -6.15
C ALA A 107 20.30 -9.83 -5.76
N VAL A 108 20.60 -9.60 -4.48
CA VAL A 108 21.01 -8.28 -4.00
C VAL A 108 22.48 -8.05 -4.35
N VAL A 109 22.74 -7.12 -5.27
CA VAL A 109 24.09 -6.82 -5.78
C VAL A 109 24.91 -5.95 -4.81
N SER A 110 24.30 -5.37 -3.77
CA SER A 110 25.00 -4.60 -2.74
C SER A 110 25.21 -5.43 -1.48
N GLY A 111 26.47 -5.59 -1.06
CA GLY A 111 26.89 -6.48 0.02
C GLY A 111 26.07 -6.31 1.29
N GLY A 112 25.41 -7.38 1.71
CA GLY A 112 24.72 -7.46 3.01
C GLY A 112 23.23 -7.78 2.95
N GLY A 113 22.81 -8.80 2.19
CA GLY A 113 21.60 -9.61 2.44
C GLY A 113 20.23 -8.91 2.53
N ARG A 114 20.14 -7.58 2.39
CA ARG A 114 18.92 -6.76 2.43
C ARG A 114 19.12 -5.49 1.63
N ALA A 115 18.20 -5.20 0.70
CA ALA A 115 18.18 -3.92 -0.03
C ALA A 115 17.54 -2.82 0.84
N GLY A 116 18.34 -2.21 1.72
CA GLY A 116 17.89 -1.12 2.59
C GLY A 116 17.75 0.23 1.84
N PRO A 117 16.92 1.16 2.35
CA PRO A 117 16.79 2.49 1.74
C PRO A 117 18.12 3.26 1.80
N ARG A 118 18.56 3.79 0.65
CA ARG A 118 19.67 4.75 0.49
C ARG A 118 21.12 4.24 0.62
N GLU A 119 21.42 2.98 0.30
CA GLU A 119 22.82 2.58 0.12
C GLU A 119 23.41 3.31 -1.12
N ARG A 120 24.34 4.24 -0.88
CA ARG A 120 25.20 4.84 -1.90
C ARG A 120 26.52 4.07 -1.92
N SER A 121 26.68 3.15 -2.86
CA SER A 121 27.99 2.57 -3.14
C SER A 121 28.91 3.66 -3.71
N ARG A 122 29.98 3.97 -2.98
CA ARG A 122 31.13 4.73 -3.49
C ARG A 122 32.19 3.73 -3.94
N ARG A 123 32.48 3.82 -5.25
CA ARG A 123 33.65 3.33 -5.99
C ARG A 123 33.89 1.82 -6.02
#